data_AF-A0A0A1X015-F1
#
_entry.id   AF-A0A0A1X015-F1
#
_cell.length_a   1.000
_cell.length_b   1.000
_cell.length_c   1.000
_cell.angle_alpha   90.00
_cell.angle_beta   90.00
_cell.angle_gamma   90.00
#
_symmetry.space_group_name_H-M   'P 1'
#
loop_
_entity.id
_entity.type
_entity.pdbx_description
1 polymer ?
#
loop_
_entity_poly.entity_id
_entity_poly.type
_entity_poly.pdbx_seq_one_letter_code
_entity_poly.pdbx_strand_id
1 'polypeptide(L)'
;MSDSQQPSCSRKPASTNASGSNLASDPPMLNLEEAEEDRKHMQKIVAALRYYQKYCYARVNKTESYLNSLPKRHQDMLVKYRNHLRVVRDCIDENQKVIKKMLRDNVGFMDMGGSEYLSQQDSDGHTTKIRHQDMEHATEQADVEPFKILKAQSTLKLIARDWSAACAEEREQSYKPIIDAVEEFFKPGEFALNEVKILVPGAGLGRLTYELACRGYECEGNEFSYFMLIASYFVLNLCTEENKYTLYPWVHQYVNNLRMADQVAPIRFPDICPAKNPPKGNIMIAAGDFLEVYKTPNSYDCVATCFFIDCGNNIVDFIETIFRILKPGGIWVNLGPLLYHFSDVQGENSIEPTFENLELIIKMVGFEFLRCQTGVRTKYAQNPQSMLKSEYESLFWVCRKPANATDSTDNESHCDDDAAESGGEGSCNQTNNHYVDIYSNGYRNAYQHQ
;
A
#
# COMPACT_ATOMS: atom_id res chain seq x y z
N MET A 1 65.05 5.73 3.50
CA MET A 1 66.45 5.66 3.00
C MET A 1 66.61 4.27 2.42
N SER A 2 66.82 3.99 1.13
CA SER A 2 67.07 4.78 -0.08
C SER A 2 66.88 3.84 -1.28
N ASP A 3 66.52 4.41 -2.43
CA ASP A 3 66.28 3.81 -3.75
C ASP A 3 67.35 2.87 -4.32
N SER A 4 66.96 2.02 -5.28
CA SER A 4 67.58 1.97 -6.63
C SER A 4 66.91 0.96 -7.61
N GLN A 5 66.27 1.52 -8.65
CA GLN A 5 66.33 1.23 -10.11
C GLN A 5 66.50 -0.21 -10.70
N GLN A 6 65.45 -0.63 -11.44
CA GLN A 6 65.32 -1.13 -12.85
C GLN A 6 66.55 -1.69 -13.64
N PRO A 7 66.39 -2.63 -14.63
CA PRO A 7 65.72 -2.32 -15.91
C PRO A 7 65.06 -3.45 -16.77
N SER A 8 64.19 -2.99 -17.68
CA SER A 8 63.80 -3.43 -19.05
C SER A 8 63.92 -4.90 -19.53
N CYS A 9 62.87 -5.41 -20.19
CA CYS A 9 62.97 -5.86 -21.60
C CYS A 9 61.60 -6.10 -22.26
N SER A 10 61.43 -5.55 -23.46
CA SER A 10 60.29 -5.70 -24.39
C SER A 10 60.33 -7.01 -25.19
N ARG A 11 59.16 -7.63 -25.47
CA ARG A 11 58.86 -8.35 -26.73
C ARG A 11 57.38 -8.77 -26.85
N LYS A 12 56.74 -8.42 -27.98
CA LYS A 12 55.48 -9.01 -28.50
C LYS A 12 55.72 -10.47 -28.92
N PRO A 13 54.68 -11.33 -29.02
CA PRO A 13 53.91 -11.51 -30.27
C PRO A 13 52.38 -11.70 -30.03
N ALA A 14 51.50 -11.16 -30.86
CA ALA A 14 50.86 -11.74 -32.06
C ALA A 14 49.76 -12.80 -31.79
N SER A 15 48.63 -12.55 -32.44
CA SER A 15 47.28 -13.11 -32.34
C SER A 15 47.11 -14.60 -32.65
N THR A 16 46.04 -15.20 -32.11
CA THR A 16 45.09 -16.01 -32.91
C THR A 16 43.68 -15.92 -32.32
N ASN A 17 42.70 -15.77 -33.22
CA ASN A 17 41.26 -15.64 -32.96
C ASN A 17 40.63 -16.93 -32.43
N ALA A 18 39.64 -16.80 -31.56
CA ALA A 18 38.49 -17.70 -31.51
C ALA A 18 37.25 -16.95 -31.01
N SER A 19 36.30 -16.79 -31.91
CA SER A 19 34.95 -16.27 -31.75
C SER A 19 34.11 -17.14 -30.81
N GLY A 20 33.41 -16.49 -29.89
CA GLY A 20 32.38 -17.10 -29.04
C GLY A 20 31.55 -16.00 -28.40
N SER A 21 30.59 -15.47 -29.15
CA SER A 21 29.61 -14.48 -28.72
C SER A 21 28.61 -15.10 -27.73
N ASN A 22 28.79 -14.84 -26.44
CA ASN A 22 27.68 -14.84 -25.49
C ASN A 22 27.32 -13.38 -25.25
N LEU A 23 26.30 -12.91 -25.97
CA LEU A 23 25.57 -11.69 -25.61
C LEU A 23 24.99 -11.92 -24.22
N ALA A 24 25.63 -11.33 -23.22
CA ALA A 24 24.94 -10.99 -21.99
C ALA A 24 23.83 -10.02 -22.41
N SER A 25 22.58 -10.44 -22.28
CA SER A 25 21.45 -9.53 -22.39
C SER A 25 21.56 -8.54 -21.25
N ASP A 26 22.02 -7.33 -21.56
CA ASP A 26 21.89 -6.19 -20.67
C ASP A 26 20.42 -6.10 -20.20
N PRO A 27 20.15 -5.80 -18.91
CA PRO A 27 18.80 -5.56 -18.45
C PRO A 27 18.19 -4.43 -19.27
N PRO A 28 16.89 -4.50 -19.62
CA PRO A 28 16.26 -3.48 -20.44
C PRO A 28 16.42 -2.12 -19.76
N MET A 29 17.16 -1.21 -20.41
CA MET A 29 17.22 0.18 -19.99
C MET A 29 15.80 0.74 -19.97
N LEU A 30 15.40 1.32 -18.84
CA LEU A 30 14.16 2.07 -18.68
C LEU A 30 13.98 3.03 -19.86
N ASN A 31 12.75 3.11 -20.35
CA ASN A 31 12.37 4.17 -21.27
C ASN A 31 12.65 5.52 -20.60
N LEU A 32 13.49 6.37 -21.21
CA LEU A 32 13.87 7.67 -20.67
C LEU A 32 12.66 8.58 -20.42
N GLU A 33 11.56 8.36 -21.15
CA GLU A 33 10.30 9.08 -20.98
C GLU A 33 9.60 8.70 -19.68
N GLU A 34 9.48 7.40 -19.37
CA GLU A 34 8.89 6.90 -18.12
C GLU A 34 9.67 7.40 -16.89
N ALA A 35 11.00 7.30 -16.92
CA ALA A 35 11.83 7.79 -15.82
C ALA A 35 11.67 9.30 -15.57
N GLU A 36 11.43 10.07 -16.64
CA GLU A 36 11.17 11.50 -16.56
C GLU A 36 9.75 11.81 -16.04
N GLU A 37 8.76 10.98 -16.36
CA GLU A 37 7.40 11.04 -15.82
C GLU A 37 7.36 10.73 -14.32
N ASP A 38 8.00 9.64 -13.88
CA ASP A 38 8.26 9.31 -12.47
C ASP A 38 8.86 10.48 -11.71
N ARG A 39 9.92 11.07 -12.26
CA ARG A 39 10.62 12.21 -11.65
C ARG A 39 9.69 13.41 -11.51
N LYS A 40 8.86 13.71 -12.53
CA LYS A 40 7.85 14.78 -12.46
C LYS A 40 6.78 14.46 -11.41
N HIS A 41 6.33 13.21 -11.35
CA HIS A 41 5.33 12.77 -10.37
C HIS A 41 5.86 12.95 -8.93
N MET A 42 7.08 12.48 -8.65
CA MET A 42 7.75 12.68 -7.36
C MET A 42 7.88 14.18 -7.02
N GLN A 43 8.23 15.03 -7.99
CA GLN A 43 8.30 16.47 -7.77
C GLN A 43 6.95 17.10 -7.38
N LYS A 44 5.84 16.65 -7.99
CA LYS A 44 4.48 17.07 -7.60
C LYS A 44 4.16 16.68 -6.15
N ILE A 45 4.57 15.48 -5.72
CA ILE A 45 4.37 15.00 -4.35
C ILE A 45 5.19 15.81 -3.34
N VAL A 46 6.46 16.06 -3.64
CA VAL A 46 7.33 16.93 -2.82
C VAL A 46 6.73 18.35 -2.73
N ALA A 47 6.20 18.88 -3.83
CA ALA A 47 5.52 20.17 -3.84
C ALA A 47 4.27 20.16 -2.93
N ALA A 48 3.46 19.11 -2.98
CA ALA A 48 2.29 18.95 -2.11
C ALA A 48 2.68 18.93 -0.61
N LEU A 49 3.72 18.17 -0.24
CA LEU A 49 4.25 18.13 1.13
C LEU A 49 4.80 19.50 1.58
N ARG A 50 5.43 20.26 0.69
CA ARG A 50 5.88 21.64 0.98
C ARG A 50 4.71 22.62 1.12
N TYR A 51 3.62 22.38 0.42
CA TYR A 51 2.44 23.25 0.40
C TYR A 51 1.47 22.99 1.56
N TYR A 52 1.60 21.87 2.28
CA TYR A 52 0.75 21.45 3.40
C TYR A 52 0.35 22.59 4.35
N GLN A 53 1.31 23.35 4.89
CA GLN A 53 1.05 24.44 5.83
C GLN A 53 0.18 25.53 5.22
N LYS A 54 0.51 25.98 4.00
CA LYS A 54 -0.22 27.04 3.30
C LYS A 54 -1.66 26.64 3.05
N TYR A 55 -1.89 25.39 2.62
CA TYR A 55 -3.22 24.85 2.44
C TYR A 55 -4.02 24.80 3.75
N CYS A 56 -3.45 24.25 4.82
CA CYS A 56 -4.14 24.15 6.11
C CYS A 56 -4.47 25.56 6.67
N TYR A 57 -3.58 26.53 6.48
CA TYR A 57 -3.83 27.92 6.84
C TYR A 57 -4.98 28.54 6.06
N ALA A 58 -5.17 28.22 4.78
CA ALA A 58 -6.31 28.74 4.01
C ALA A 58 -7.64 28.34 4.65
N ARG A 59 -7.75 27.10 5.13
CA ARG A 59 -8.93 26.62 5.88
C ARG A 59 -9.13 27.38 7.21
N VAL A 60 -8.06 27.59 7.98
CA VAL A 60 -8.13 28.35 9.25
C VAL A 60 -8.50 29.82 9.00
N ASN A 61 -7.88 30.46 8.01
CA ASN A 61 -8.16 31.84 7.58
C ASN A 61 -9.64 32.00 7.21
N LYS A 62 -10.21 31.05 6.45
CA LYS A 62 -11.64 31.07 6.09
C LYS A 62 -12.52 31.06 7.33
N THR A 63 -12.21 30.20 8.30
CA THR A 63 -12.94 30.10 9.57
C THR A 63 -12.82 31.36 10.41
N GLU A 64 -11.61 31.95 10.52
CA GLU A 64 -11.39 33.20 11.23
C GLU A 64 -12.12 34.38 10.59
N SER A 65 -12.09 34.49 9.25
CA SER A 65 -12.83 35.51 8.50
C SER A 65 -14.33 35.43 8.74
N TYR A 66 -14.89 34.22 8.74
CA TYR A 66 -16.30 34.02 9.08
C TYR A 66 -16.60 34.38 10.53
N LEU A 67 -15.76 33.95 11.48
CA LEU A 67 -15.91 34.32 12.89
C LEU A 67 -15.91 35.84 13.07
N ASN A 68 -15.05 36.56 12.34
CA ASN A 68 -14.96 38.02 12.41
C ASN A 68 -16.17 38.75 11.80
N SER A 69 -16.91 38.12 10.88
CA SER A 69 -18.14 38.68 10.31
C SER A 69 -19.39 38.45 11.16
N LEU A 70 -19.31 37.60 12.19
CA LEU A 70 -20.42 37.34 13.10
C LEU A 70 -20.76 38.57 13.97
N PRO A 71 -22.01 38.69 14.47
CA PRO A 71 -22.37 39.71 15.45
C PRO A 71 -21.42 39.72 16.66
N LYS A 72 -21.12 40.91 17.21
CA LYS A 72 -20.15 41.08 18.31
C LYS A 72 -20.42 40.16 19.50
N ARG A 73 -21.68 40.01 19.89
CA ARG A 73 -22.12 39.08 20.95
C ARG A 73 -21.71 37.63 20.68
N HIS A 74 -21.79 37.15 19.45
CA HIS A 74 -21.38 35.79 19.09
C HIS A 74 -19.86 35.66 19.10
N GLN A 75 -19.13 36.67 18.64
CA GLN A 75 -17.67 36.70 18.73
C GLN A 75 -17.20 36.61 20.19
N ASP A 76 -17.87 37.32 21.10
CA ASP A 76 -17.54 37.31 22.53
C ASP A 76 -17.81 35.95 23.17
N MET A 77 -18.87 35.23 22.75
CA MET A 77 -19.13 33.84 23.16
C MET A 77 -18.07 32.87 22.62
N LEU A 78 -17.46 33.16 21.47
CA LEU A 78 -16.50 32.31 20.77
C LEU A 78 -15.03 32.67 21.05
N VAL A 79 -14.73 33.47 22.07
CA VAL A 79 -13.33 33.87 22.39
C VAL A 79 -12.42 32.66 22.62
N LYS A 80 -12.89 31.63 23.35
CA LYS A 80 -12.12 30.40 23.56
C LYS A 80 -11.87 29.66 22.25
N TYR A 81 -12.87 29.60 21.37
CA TYR A 81 -12.74 28.99 20.05
C TYR A 81 -11.75 29.76 19.16
N ARG A 82 -11.79 31.10 19.17
CA ARG A 82 -10.80 31.94 18.48
C ARG A 82 -9.38 31.68 18.98
N ASN A 83 -9.18 31.51 20.29
CA ASN A 83 -7.87 31.15 20.84
C ASN A 83 -7.44 29.74 20.41
N HIS A 84 -8.38 28.79 20.35
CA HIS A 84 -8.11 27.44 19.84
C HIS A 84 -7.65 27.43 18.38
N LEU A 85 -8.21 28.29 17.52
CA LEU A 85 -7.73 28.42 16.13
C LEU A 85 -6.25 28.83 16.04
N ARG A 86 -5.72 29.57 17.04
CA ARG A 86 -4.28 29.87 17.12
C ARG A 86 -3.47 28.62 17.47
N VAL A 87 -3.93 27.82 18.42
CA VAL A 87 -3.30 26.53 18.77
C VAL A 87 -3.30 25.58 17.56
N VAL A 88 -4.39 25.54 16.79
CA VAL A 88 -4.47 24.80 15.52
C VAL A 88 -3.37 25.24 14.54
N ARG A 89 -3.09 26.54 14.41
CA ARG A 89 -1.97 27.03 13.58
C ARG A 89 -0.63 26.57 14.10
N ASP A 90 -0.38 26.66 15.41
CA ASP A 90 0.87 26.21 16.02
C ASP A 90 1.10 24.70 15.76
N CYS A 91 0.05 23.89 15.86
CA CYS A 91 0.11 22.46 15.53
C CYS A 91 0.39 22.19 14.04
N ILE A 92 -0.20 22.97 13.13
CA ILE A 92 0.10 22.90 11.69
C ILE A 92 1.58 23.24 11.44
N ASP A 93 2.15 24.20 12.18
CA ASP A 93 3.55 24.58 12.06
C ASP A 93 4.50 23.47 12.51
N GLU A 94 4.20 22.83 13.64
CA GLU A 94 4.95 21.66 14.11
C GLU A 94 4.90 20.51 13.10
N ASN A 95 3.73 20.22 12.52
CA ASN A 95 3.62 19.23 11.45
C ASN A 95 4.49 19.61 10.25
N GLN A 96 4.47 20.88 9.83
CA GLN A 96 5.29 21.33 8.70
C GLN A 96 6.80 21.26 9.00
N LYS A 97 7.23 21.46 10.25
CA LYS A 97 8.63 21.26 10.66
C LYS A 97 9.06 19.81 10.47
N VAL A 98 8.23 18.86 10.88
CA VAL A 98 8.47 17.43 10.66
C VAL A 98 8.52 17.09 9.17
N ILE A 99 7.54 17.55 8.38
CA ILE A 99 7.53 17.35 6.92
C ILE A 99 8.80 17.92 6.27
N LYS A 100 9.24 19.12 6.66
CA LYS A 100 10.47 19.73 6.14
C LYS A 100 11.73 18.95 6.57
N LYS A 101 11.74 18.33 7.75
CA LYS A 101 12.84 17.46 8.18
C LYS A 101 12.87 16.19 7.33
N MET A 102 11.72 15.53 7.19
CA MET A 102 11.54 14.36 6.34
C MET A 102 12.02 14.62 4.91
N LEU A 103 11.60 15.71 4.26
CA LEU A 103 12.04 16.03 2.90
C LEU A 103 13.53 16.37 2.79
N ARG A 104 14.10 17.01 3.81
CA ARG A 104 15.51 17.44 3.79
C ARG A 104 16.48 16.29 4.00
N ASP A 105 16.12 15.33 4.84
CA ASP A 105 17.00 14.20 5.13
C ASP A 105 16.89 13.08 4.08
N ASN A 106 15.77 13.04 3.34
CA ASN A 106 15.54 12.11 2.23
C ASN A 106 16.26 12.49 0.93
N VAL A 107 17.22 13.42 0.93
CA VAL A 107 17.91 13.85 -0.31
C VAL A 107 18.55 12.66 -1.03
N GLY A 108 19.17 11.72 -0.30
CA GLY A 108 19.73 10.51 -0.91
C GLY A 108 18.67 9.61 -1.56
N PHE A 109 17.48 9.46 -0.96
CA PHE A 109 16.36 8.73 -1.57
C PHE A 109 15.83 9.45 -2.82
N MET A 110 15.72 10.78 -2.77
CA MET A 110 15.23 11.59 -3.89
C MET A 110 16.22 11.69 -5.06
N ASP A 111 17.53 11.59 -4.78
CA ASP A 111 18.58 11.59 -5.81
C ASP A 111 18.76 10.19 -6.45
N MET A 112 18.40 9.12 -5.75
CA MET A 112 18.47 7.74 -6.24
C MET A 112 17.29 7.33 -7.14
N GLY A 113 16.21 8.11 -7.18
CA GLY A 113 15.01 7.84 -8.00
C GLY A 113 15.20 7.97 -9.52
N GLY A 114 16.42 7.75 -10.04
CA GLY A 114 16.76 7.77 -11.46
C GLY A 114 17.42 6.49 -12.00
N SER A 115 17.60 5.45 -11.18
CA SER A 115 18.13 4.16 -11.66
C SER A 115 17.64 3.04 -10.76
N GLU A 116 17.07 2.02 -11.39
CA GLU A 116 16.64 0.70 -10.87
C GLU A 116 15.12 0.54 -10.58
N TYR A 117 14.47 -0.13 -11.56
CA TYR A 117 13.19 -0.85 -11.52
C TYR A 117 11.89 -0.08 -11.30
N LEU A 118 11.36 0.67 -12.29
CA LEU A 118 9.97 1.11 -12.25
C LEU A 118 9.34 1.25 -13.65
N SER A 119 8.31 0.45 -13.96
CA SER A 119 7.43 0.61 -15.13
C SER A 119 6.08 1.17 -14.69
N GLN A 120 5.57 2.21 -15.38
CA GLN A 120 4.34 2.93 -15.04
C GLN A 120 3.19 2.72 -16.04
N GLN A 121 1.97 2.62 -15.49
CA GLN A 121 0.82 3.41 -15.91
C GLN A 121 0.16 4.02 -14.65
N ASP A 122 -0.16 5.31 -14.70
CA ASP A 122 -0.74 6.10 -13.62
C ASP A 122 -2.12 5.55 -13.18
N SER A 123 -2.23 5.04 -11.96
CA SER A 123 -3.45 5.15 -11.14
C SER A 123 -3.07 5.34 -9.68
N ASP A 124 -3.41 6.50 -9.13
CA ASP A 124 -2.87 7.02 -7.88
C ASP A 124 -3.63 6.40 -6.67
N GLY A 125 -3.50 5.08 -6.49
CA GLY A 125 -4.44 4.15 -5.82
C GLY A 125 -4.52 4.07 -4.29
N HIS A 126 -4.20 5.13 -3.51
CA HIS A 126 -4.48 5.13 -2.06
C HIS A 126 -5.35 6.30 -1.60
N THR A 127 -6.65 6.03 -1.42
CA THR A 127 -7.68 6.97 -0.99
C THR A 127 -8.45 6.28 0.12
N THR A 128 -8.10 6.57 1.38
CA THR A 128 -9.10 6.48 2.45
C THR A 128 -10.23 7.41 2.06
N LYS A 129 -11.40 6.90 1.63
CA LYS A 129 -12.52 7.68 1.08
C LYS A 129 -12.60 9.08 1.69
N ILE A 130 -12.01 10.05 0.99
CA ILE A 130 -12.10 11.47 1.35
C ILE A 130 -13.55 11.81 1.03
N ARG A 131 -14.33 12.17 2.05
CA ARG A 131 -15.74 12.51 1.83
C ARG A 131 -15.83 13.65 0.83
N HIS A 132 -16.76 13.59 -0.13
CA HIS A 132 -17.02 14.66 -1.10
C HIS A 132 -17.13 16.06 -0.46
N GLN A 133 -17.51 16.15 0.81
CA GLN A 133 -17.58 17.40 1.58
C GLN A 133 -16.21 18.09 1.81
N ASP A 134 -15.09 17.36 1.76
CA ASP A 134 -13.74 17.92 1.94
C ASP A 134 -13.16 18.52 0.63
N MET A 135 -13.78 18.23 -0.52
CA MET A 135 -13.34 18.70 -1.85
C MET A 135 -13.93 20.06 -2.26
N GLU A 136 -14.98 20.57 -1.59
CA GLU A 136 -15.70 21.78 -2.00
C GLU A 136 -14.90 23.10 -1.87
N HIS A 137 -13.64 23.08 -1.42
CA HIS A 137 -12.86 24.28 -1.09
C HIS A 137 -11.48 24.38 -1.76
N ALA A 138 -11.34 23.81 -2.95
CA ALA A 138 -10.17 24.04 -3.80
C ALA A 138 -10.18 25.46 -4.39
N THR A 139 -9.19 26.29 -4.04
CA THR A 139 -8.91 27.55 -4.74
C THR A 139 -8.07 27.28 -5.98
N GLU A 140 -8.44 27.86 -7.12
CA GLU A 140 -7.76 27.78 -8.44
C GLU A 140 -6.33 28.37 -8.49
N GLN A 141 -5.67 28.62 -7.35
CA GLN A 141 -4.43 29.42 -7.25
C GLN A 141 -3.17 28.62 -6.86
N ALA A 142 -3.12 27.32 -7.13
CA ALA A 142 -1.88 26.55 -6.98
C ALA A 142 -1.76 25.46 -8.04
N ASP A 143 -0.55 25.30 -8.60
CA ASP A 143 -0.15 24.17 -9.46
C ASP A 143 -0.10 22.82 -8.71
N VAL A 144 -0.73 22.74 -7.53
CA VAL A 144 -0.78 21.55 -6.67
C VAL A 144 -2.24 21.13 -6.55
N GLU A 145 -2.54 19.96 -7.09
CA GLU A 145 -3.87 19.37 -7.03
C GLU A 145 -4.33 19.20 -5.57
N PRO A 146 -5.53 19.68 -5.19
CA PRO A 146 -6.08 19.58 -3.84
C PRO A 146 -6.04 18.17 -3.26
N PHE A 147 -6.29 17.17 -4.11
CA PHE A 147 -6.25 15.76 -3.76
C PHE A 147 -4.89 15.31 -3.21
N LYS A 148 -3.77 15.77 -3.80
CA LYS A 148 -2.41 15.44 -3.34
C LYS A 148 -2.12 16.02 -1.95
N ILE A 149 -2.76 17.13 -1.58
CA ILE A 149 -2.59 17.72 -0.24
C ILE A 149 -3.37 16.91 0.81
N LEU A 150 -4.52 16.37 0.44
CA LEU A 150 -5.28 15.46 1.30
C LEU A 150 -4.52 14.14 1.51
N LYS A 151 -3.81 13.64 0.49
CA LYS A 151 -2.85 12.53 0.66
C LYS A 151 -1.75 12.87 1.66
N ALA A 152 -1.14 14.06 1.59
CA ALA A 152 -0.16 14.51 2.59
C ALA A 152 -0.74 14.51 4.02
N GLN A 153 -1.99 14.94 4.20
CA GLN A 153 -2.69 14.86 5.48
C GLN A 153 -2.91 13.42 5.96
N SER A 154 -3.27 12.51 5.05
CA SER A 154 -3.42 11.08 5.35
C SER A 154 -2.10 10.42 5.73
N THR A 155 -0.99 10.79 5.09
CA THR A 155 0.36 10.31 5.47
C THR A 155 0.68 10.60 6.95
N LEU A 156 0.32 11.78 7.47
CA LEU A 156 0.53 12.10 8.89
C LEU A 156 -0.27 11.18 9.82
N LYS A 157 -1.50 10.83 9.44
CA LYS A 157 -2.33 9.87 10.19
C LYS A 157 -1.75 8.46 10.13
N LEU A 158 -1.18 8.07 8.99
CA LEU A 158 -0.54 6.77 8.82
C LEU A 158 0.76 6.66 9.62
N ILE A 159 1.54 7.75 9.75
CA ILE A 159 2.68 7.79 10.68
C ILE A 159 2.20 7.52 12.11
N ALA A 160 1.07 8.10 12.51
CA ALA A 160 0.48 7.83 13.82
C ALA A 160 0.07 6.35 13.96
N ARG A 161 -0.65 5.79 12.97
CA ARG A 161 -1.06 4.37 12.93
C ARG A 161 0.13 3.43 13.10
N ASP A 162 1.14 3.58 12.24
CA ASP A 162 2.23 2.61 12.13
C ASP A 162 3.34 2.79 13.16
N TRP A 163 3.59 4.02 13.62
CA TRP A 163 4.81 4.33 14.37
C TRP A 163 4.57 5.14 15.64
N SER A 164 3.34 5.17 16.17
CA SER A 164 3.06 5.78 17.47
C SER A 164 2.42 4.79 18.44
N ALA A 165 2.77 4.91 19.73
CA ALA A 165 2.15 4.13 20.79
C ALA A 165 0.65 4.45 20.94
N ALA A 166 0.23 5.66 20.56
CA ALA A 166 -1.15 6.10 20.63
C ALA A 166 -2.10 5.29 19.72
N CYS A 167 -1.57 4.64 18.68
CA CYS A 167 -2.33 3.79 17.76
C CYS A 167 -1.95 2.31 17.85
N ALA A 168 -1.31 1.88 18.96
CA ALA A 168 -0.93 0.48 19.15
C ALA A 168 -2.14 -0.48 19.15
N GLU A 169 -3.29 -0.06 19.71
CA GLU A 169 -4.53 -0.87 19.69
C GLU A 169 -4.99 -1.16 18.25
N GLU A 170 -4.86 -0.19 17.35
CA GLU A 170 -5.26 -0.36 15.95
C GLU A 170 -4.34 -1.36 15.24
N ARG A 171 -3.03 -1.32 15.53
CA ARG A 171 -2.08 -2.33 15.03
C ARG A 171 -2.31 -3.71 15.64
N GLU A 172 -2.67 -3.78 16.92
CA GLU A 172 -3.04 -5.03 17.58
C GLU A 172 -4.25 -5.67 16.89
N GLN A 173 -5.23 -4.87 16.45
CA GLN A 173 -6.40 -5.38 15.74
C GLN A 173 -6.09 -5.86 14.32
N SER A 174 -5.20 -5.19 13.58
CA SER A 174 -4.95 -5.49 12.17
C SER A 174 -3.70 -6.33 11.89
N TYR A 175 -2.60 -6.12 12.61
CA TYR A 175 -1.31 -6.77 12.33
C TYR A 175 -1.15 -8.06 13.11
N LYS A 176 -1.58 -8.10 14.37
CA LYS A 176 -1.43 -9.29 15.20
C LYS A 176 -2.08 -10.55 14.59
N PRO A 177 -3.30 -10.53 14.03
CA PRO A 177 -3.89 -11.74 13.45
C PRO A 177 -3.07 -12.29 12.27
N ILE A 178 -2.49 -11.41 11.44
CA ILE A 178 -1.63 -11.79 10.33
C ILE A 178 -0.34 -12.42 10.86
N ILE A 179 0.31 -11.71 11.80
CA ILE A 179 1.55 -12.13 12.42
C ILE A 179 1.40 -13.50 13.11
N ASP A 180 0.35 -13.67 13.92
CA ASP A 180 0.08 -14.91 14.65
C ASP A 180 -0.10 -16.08 13.68
N ALA A 181 -0.79 -15.87 12.54
CA ALA A 181 -0.98 -16.90 11.52
C ALA A 181 0.33 -17.28 10.80
N VAL A 182 1.19 -16.30 10.53
CA VAL A 182 2.52 -16.55 9.97
C VAL A 182 3.39 -17.33 10.97
N GLU A 183 3.42 -16.95 12.24
CA GLU A 183 4.19 -17.64 13.28
C GLU A 183 3.66 -19.06 13.56
N GLU A 184 2.35 -19.25 13.48
CA GLU A 184 1.71 -20.58 13.61
C GLU A 184 2.11 -21.51 12.46
N PHE A 185 2.14 -20.99 11.22
CA PHE A 185 2.49 -21.78 10.05
C PHE A 185 4.00 -22.02 9.91
N PHE A 186 4.81 -20.96 10.05
CA PHE A 186 6.28 -21.00 9.94
C PHE A 186 6.93 -20.95 11.33
N LYS A 187 6.68 -21.99 12.13
CA LYS A 187 7.13 -22.03 13.52
C LYS A 187 8.66 -22.28 13.65
N PRO A 188 9.31 -21.71 14.67
CA PRO A 188 10.70 -22.04 14.99
C PRO A 188 10.86 -23.55 15.26
N GLY A 189 11.88 -24.17 14.66
CA GLY A 189 12.19 -25.59 14.82
C GLY A 189 11.67 -26.50 13.70
N GLU A 190 10.70 -26.03 12.91
CA GLU A 190 10.27 -26.69 11.66
C GLU A 190 10.81 -25.97 10.43
N PHE A 191 11.00 -24.64 10.54
CA PHE A 191 11.53 -23.81 9.46
C PHE A 191 12.78 -23.06 9.91
N ALA A 192 13.74 -22.91 8.99
CA ALA A 192 14.78 -21.91 9.11
C ALA A 192 14.15 -20.54 8.79
N LEU A 193 13.78 -19.77 9.81
CA LEU A 193 12.97 -18.55 9.63
C LEU A 193 13.61 -17.54 8.68
N ASN A 194 14.94 -17.44 8.68
CA ASN A 194 15.71 -16.57 7.81
C ASN A 194 15.72 -17.00 6.33
N GLU A 195 15.15 -18.16 6.00
CA GLU A 195 14.96 -18.66 4.62
C GLU A 195 13.49 -18.56 4.18
N VAL A 196 12.58 -18.22 5.10
CA VAL A 196 11.16 -18.01 4.80
C VAL A 196 10.98 -16.58 4.29
N LYS A 197 10.66 -16.46 3.00
CA LYS A 197 10.46 -15.20 2.30
C LYS A 197 9.01 -14.75 2.38
N ILE A 198 8.79 -13.57 2.96
CA ILE A 198 7.47 -12.97 3.14
C ILE A 198 7.37 -11.67 2.35
N LEU A 199 6.39 -11.59 1.45
CA LEU A 199 6.02 -10.34 0.77
C LEU A 199 4.84 -9.69 1.49
N VAL A 200 4.91 -8.37 1.69
CA VAL A 200 3.83 -7.52 2.22
C VAL A 200 3.46 -6.46 1.17
N PRO A 201 2.51 -6.74 0.26
CA PRO A 201 2.01 -5.76 -0.70
C PRO A 201 1.26 -4.62 -0.03
N GLY A 202 1.40 -3.40 -0.55
CA GLY A 202 0.80 -2.20 0.05
C GLY A 202 1.30 -1.96 1.48
N ALA A 203 2.61 -2.05 1.68
CA ALA A 203 3.25 -2.01 3.00
C ALA A 203 3.05 -0.68 3.74
N GLY A 204 2.61 0.39 3.08
CA GLY A 204 2.41 1.70 3.68
C GLY A 204 3.72 2.21 4.26
N LEU A 205 3.76 2.39 5.59
CA LEU A 205 4.97 2.86 6.28
C LEU A 205 5.88 1.72 6.77
N GLY A 206 5.60 0.48 6.36
CA GLY A 206 6.46 -0.68 6.56
C GLY A 206 6.42 -1.29 7.96
N ARG A 207 5.46 -0.90 8.82
CA ARG A 207 5.42 -1.41 10.20
C ARG A 207 5.15 -2.92 10.26
N LEU A 208 4.20 -3.44 9.48
CA LEU A 208 3.91 -4.88 9.43
C LEU A 208 5.14 -5.67 8.93
N THR A 209 5.78 -5.20 7.85
CA THR A 209 7.02 -5.77 7.31
C THR A 209 8.13 -5.80 8.37
N TYR A 210 8.30 -4.70 9.11
CA TYR A 210 9.27 -4.60 10.21
C TYR A 210 8.97 -5.58 11.35
N GLU A 211 7.71 -5.72 11.76
CA GLU A 211 7.30 -6.66 12.82
C GLU A 211 7.54 -8.12 12.43
N LEU A 212 7.29 -8.48 11.16
CA LEU A 212 7.59 -9.81 10.64
C LEU A 212 9.11 -10.04 10.58
N ALA A 213 9.89 -9.08 10.08
CA ALA A 213 11.35 -9.18 10.06
C ALA A 213 11.95 -9.31 11.49
N CYS A 214 11.35 -8.65 12.49
CA CYS A 214 11.75 -8.79 13.90
C CYS A 214 11.62 -10.23 14.44
N ARG A 215 10.76 -11.06 13.84
CA ARG A 215 10.59 -12.48 14.19
C ARG A 215 11.62 -13.38 13.55
N GLY A 216 12.43 -12.87 12.62
CA GLY A 216 13.53 -13.59 11.98
C GLY A 216 13.29 -13.91 10.51
N TYR A 217 12.14 -13.54 9.95
CA TYR A 217 11.78 -13.79 8.56
C TYR A 217 12.52 -12.86 7.58
N GLU A 218 12.73 -13.31 6.34
CA GLU A 218 13.18 -12.46 5.25
C GLU A 218 11.96 -11.74 4.66
N CYS A 219 11.84 -10.43 4.91
CA CYS A 219 10.64 -9.67 4.60
C CYS A 219 10.88 -8.58 3.56
N GLU A 220 10.01 -8.55 2.56
CA GLU A 220 9.93 -7.51 1.55
C GLU A 220 8.57 -6.82 1.67
N GLY A 221 8.57 -5.49 1.82
CA GLY A 221 7.38 -4.68 1.65
C GLY A 221 7.35 -4.10 0.25
N ASN A 222 6.16 -3.97 -0.34
CA ASN A 222 5.97 -3.27 -1.61
C ASN A 222 5.08 -2.05 -1.41
N GLU A 223 5.46 -0.92 -1.99
CA GLU A 223 4.66 0.29 -1.94
C GLU A 223 4.85 1.13 -3.20
N PHE A 224 3.76 1.65 -3.74
CA PHE A 224 3.77 2.46 -4.96
C PHE A 224 3.74 3.96 -4.66
N SER A 225 3.08 4.38 -3.58
CA SER A 225 2.89 5.80 -3.30
C SER A 225 4.16 6.45 -2.77
N TYR A 226 4.69 7.43 -3.50
CA TYR A 226 5.85 8.21 -3.02
C TYR A 226 5.57 8.94 -1.69
N PHE A 227 4.31 9.26 -1.36
CA PHE A 227 3.97 9.78 -0.03
C PHE A 227 4.35 8.80 1.08
N MET A 228 4.05 7.51 0.88
CA MET A 228 4.37 6.45 1.82
C MET A 228 5.86 6.12 1.77
N LEU A 229 6.47 6.00 0.60
CA LEU A 229 7.90 5.70 0.45
C LEU A 229 8.79 6.75 1.13
N ILE A 230 8.51 8.04 0.95
CA ILE A 230 9.28 9.12 1.59
C ILE A 230 9.16 9.04 3.13
N ALA A 231 7.95 8.74 3.62
CA ALA A 231 7.68 8.65 5.06
C ALA A 231 8.24 7.36 5.68
N SER A 232 8.13 6.22 4.98
CA SER A 232 8.64 4.92 5.40
C SER A 232 10.17 4.96 5.47
N TYR A 233 10.83 5.49 4.44
CA TYR A 233 12.29 5.66 4.44
C TYR A 233 12.76 6.55 5.60
N PHE A 234 12.05 7.65 5.86
CA PHE A 234 12.39 8.52 6.99
C PHE A 234 12.29 7.79 8.34
N VAL A 235 11.26 6.99 8.56
CA VAL A 235 11.09 6.27 9.82
C VAL A 235 12.05 5.10 9.94
N LEU A 236 12.17 4.28 8.90
CA LEU A 236 12.99 3.07 8.89
C LEU A 236 14.49 3.36 8.93
N ASN A 237 14.94 4.40 8.21
CA ASN A 237 16.37 4.63 7.99
C ASN A 237 16.92 5.87 8.71
N LEU A 238 16.10 6.89 8.97
CA LEU A 238 16.58 8.22 9.41
C LEU A 238 16.17 8.56 10.86
N CYS A 239 15.18 7.88 11.43
CA CYS A 239 14.81 8.05 12.82
C CYS A 239 15.72 7.24 13.74
N THR A 240 16.56 7.94 14.52
CA THR A 240 17.59 7.32 15.39
C THR A 240 17.19 7.21 16.86
N GLU A 241 16.06 7.77 17.26
CA GLU A 241 15.60 7.76 18.65
C GLU A 241 14.09 7.60 18.73
N GLU A 242 13.63 6.85 19.72
CA GLU A 242 12.21 6.66 20.02
C GLU A 242 11.56 7.98 20.45
N ASN A 243 10.33 8.20 20.01
CA ASN A 243 9.49 9.34 20.35
C ASN A 243 10.15 10.70 20.06
N LYS A 244 11.17 10.76 19.20
CA LYS A 244 11.94 11.97 18.92
C LYS A 244 11.09 13.09 18.31
N TYR A 245 10.17 12.72 17.42
CA TYR A 245 9.35 13.67 16.68
C TYR A 245 7.93 13.70 17.22
N THR A 246 7.28 14.87 17.12
CA THR A 246 5.89 15.08 17.54
C THR A 246 5.05 15.51 16.34
N LEU A 247 3.88 14.91 16.15
CA LEU A 247 2.90 15.28 15.14
C LEU A 247 1.53 15.53 15.77
N TYR A 248 0.71 16.28 15.05
CA TYR A 248 -0.69 16.56 15.35
C TYR A 248 -1.55 16.03 14.19
N PRO A 249 -1.72 14.71 14.07
CA PRO A 249 -2.37 14.07 12.92
C PRO A 249 -3.88 14.34 12.81
N TRP A 250 -4.49 14.92 13.86
CA TRP A 250 -5.92 15.20 13.92
C TRP A 250 -6.26 16.67 13.68
N VAL A 251 -5.26 17.53 13.49
CA VAL A 251 -5.44 19.00 13.45
C VAL A 251 -6.38 19.46 12.33
N HIS A 252 -6.43 18.73 11.22
CA HIS A 252 -7.31 18.98 10.07
C HIS A 252 -8.74 18.43 10.24
N GLN A 253 -9.05 17.73 11.32
CA GLN A 253 -10.41 17.30 11.62
C GLN A 253 -11.17 18.43 12.33
N TYR A 254 -12.02 19.16 11.61
CA TYR A 254 -12.79 20.31 12.15
C TYR A 254 -14.17 19.95 12.71
N VAL A 255 -14.62 18.71 12.50
CA VAL A 255 -15.94 18.20 12.92
C VAL A 255 -15.77 16.99 13.84
N ASN A 256 -16.83 16.64 14.58
CA ASN A 256 -16.84 15.49 15.49
C ASN A 256 -15.76 15.54 16.59
N ASN A 257 -15.39 16.73 17.05
CA ASN A 257 -14.47 16.90 18.18
C ASN A 257 -15.29 17.15 19.45
N LEU A 258 -15.12 16.29 20.46
CA LEU A 258 -15.77 16.48 21.76
C LEU A 258 -15.10 17.61 22.56
N ARG A 259 -13.76 17.66 22.52
CA ARG A 259 -12.95 18.68 23.20
C ARG A 259 -11.98 19.34 22.22
N MET A 260 -11.67 20.61 22.46
CA MET A 260 -10.63 21.33 21.72
C MET A 260 -9.28 20.59 21.74
N ALA A 261 -8.93 20.02 22.90
CA ALA A 261 -7.70 19.25 23.08
C ALA A 261 -7.62 17.99 22.20
N ASP A 262 -8.76 17.41 21.82
CA ASP A 262 -8.79 16.17 21.03
C ASP A 262 -8.35 16.42 19.58
N GLN A 263 -8.66 17.59 19.02
CA GLN A 263 -8.23 18.00 17.67
C GLN A 263 -6.72 18.24 17.59
N VAL A 264 -6.14 18.78 18.66
CA VAL A 264 -4.72 19.15 18.74
C VAL A 264 -3.93 18.17 19.62
N ALA A 265 -4.44 16.94 19.78
CA ALA A 265 -3.76 15.93 20.56
C ALA A 265 -2.44 15.53 19.85
N PRO A 266 -1.29 15.65 20.53
CA PRO A 266 -0.01 15.24 19.95
C PRO A 266 0.15 13.72 19.97
N ILE A 267 0.86 13.20 18.98
CA ILE A 267 1.47 11.87 19.01
C ILE A 267 2.98 12.02 18.90
N ARG A 268 3.73 11.06 19.45
CA ARG A 268 5.19 10.97 19.28
C ARG A 268 5.55 9.73 18.49
N PHE A 269 6.61 9.84 17.68
CA PHE A 269 7.07 8.76 16.81
C PHE A 269 8.61 8.84 16.57
N PRO A 270 9.25 7.73 16.16
CA PRO A 270 8.69 6.38 16.17
C PRO A 270 8.61 5.82 17.59
N ASP A 271 7.56 5.06 17.93
CA ASP A 271 7.40 4.43 19.24
C ASP A 271 8.42 3.32 19.50
N ILE A 272 8.85 2.65 18.43
CA ILE A 272 10.03 1.78 18.39
C ILE A 272 10.98 2.28 17.31
N CYS A 273 12.25 2.48 17.64
CA CYS A 273 13.24 2.97 16.69
C CYS A 273 13.92 1.79 15.96
N PRO A 274 13.77 1.65 14.62
CA PRO A 274 14.37 0.53 13.88
C PRO A 274 15.90 0.48 13.97
N ALA A 275 16.56 1.64 14.02
CA ALA A 275 18.02 1.70 14.18
C ALA A 275 18.52 1.18 15.53
N LYS A 276 17.72 1.32 16.60
CA LYS A 276 18.02 0.79 17.94
C LYS A 276 17.53 -0.64 18.15
N ASN A 277 16.53 -1.04 17.39
CA ASN A 277 15.89 -2.34 17.43
C ASN A 277 15.91 -2.97 16.03
N PRO A 278 17.10 -3.29 15.48
CA PRO A 278 17.19 -3.86 14.15
C PRO A 278 16.46 -5.22 14.11
N PRO A 279 15.73 -5.52 13.03
CA PRO A 279 15.06 -6.80 12.89
C PRO A 279 16.08 -7.96 12.90
N LYS A 280 15.64 -9.14 13.34
CA LYS A 280 16.46 -10.35 13.36
C LYS A 280 16.66 -10.93 11.95
N GLY A 281 15.64 -10.80 11.11
CA GLY A 281 15.69 -11.11 9.68
C GLY A 281 15.93 -9.87 8.84
N ASN A 282 15.99 -10.06 7.53
CA ASN A 282 16.18 -8.96 6.58
C ASN A 282 14.86 -8.22 6.33
N ILE A 283 14.95 -6.91 6.15
CA ILE A 283 13.86 -6.07 5.69
C ILE A 283 14.29 -5.29 4.46
N MET A 284 13.44 -5.29 3.43
CA MET A 284 13.57 -4.43 2.26
C MET A 284 12.21 -3.85 1.87
N ILE A 285 12.22 -2.70 1.21
CA ILE A 285 11.01 -2.07 0.66
C ILE A 285 11.24 -1.84 -0.83
N ALA A 286 10.47 -2.50 -1.67
CA ALA A 286 10.42 -2.28 -3.10
C ALA A 286 9.42 -1.18 -3.44
N ALA A 287 9.86 -0.20 -4.24
CA ALA A 287 8.98 0.80 -4.81
C ALA A 287 8.34 0.24 -6.10
N GLY A 288 7.08 0.57 -6.36
CA GLY A 288 6.42 0.27 -7.64
C GLY A 288 5.09 -0.44 -7.51
N ASP A 289 4.37 -0.54 -8.63
CA ASP A 289 3.09 -1.24 -8.71
C ASP A 289 3.27 -2.75 -8.46
N PHE A 290 2.42 -3.33 -7.62
CA PHE A 290 2.48 -4.75 -7.25
C PHE A 290 2.40 -5.68 -8.46
N LEU A 291 1.50 -5.44 -9.41
CA LEU A 291 1.32 -6.29 -10.58
C LEU A 291 2.51 -6.20 -11.53
N GLU A 292 3.18 -5.04 -11.57
CA GLU A 292 4.33 -4.81 -12.44
C GLU A 292 5.65 -5.33 -11.86
N VAL A 293 5.84 -5.17 -10.55
CA VAL A 293 7.07 -5.59 -9.85
C VAL A 293 7.13 -7.12 -9.71
N TYR A 294 6.01 -7.78 -9.40
CA TYR A 294 6.00 -9.19 -9.01
C TYR A 294 5.56 -10.14 -10.13
N LYS A 295 6.52 -10.47 -11.00
CA LYS A 295 6.30 -11.34 -12.16
C LYS A 295 6.90 -12.74 -12.03
N THR A 296 7.94 -12.91 -11.21
CA THR A 296 8.67 -14.18 -11.08
C THR A 296 7.86 -15.21 -10.29
N PRO A 297 7.46 -16.35 -10.89
CA PRO A 297 6.70 -17.38 -10.20
C PRO A 297 7.49 -18.03 -9.05
N ASN A 298 6.77 -18.56 -8.06
CA ASN A 298 7.33 -19.40 -7.00
C ASN A 298 8.52 -18.77 -6.23
N SER A 299 8.40 -17.47 -5.93
CA SER A 299 9.45 -16.66 -5.29
C SER A 299 9.29 -16.53 -3.77
N TYR A 300 8.05 -16.52 -3.26
CA TYR A 300 7.74 -16.25 -1.86
C TYR A 300 7.10 -17.45 -1.16
N ASP A 301 7.42 -17.64 0.12
CA ASP A 301 6.80 -18.65 0.97
C ASP A 301 5.46 -18.14 1.55
N CYS A 302 5.37 -16.83 1.77
CA CYS A 302 4.18 -16.16 2.28
C CYS A 302 3.92 -14.83 1.56
N VAL A 303 2.65 -14.54 1.29
CA VAL A 303 2.19 -13.19 0.96
C VAL A 303 1.21 -12.74 2.06
N ALA A 304 1.45 -11.58 2.66
CA ALA A 304 0.65 -11.03 3.74
C ALA A 304 0.01 -9.70 3.32
N THR A 305 -1.29 -9.68 3.08
CA THR A 305 -2.04 -8.49 2.65
C THR A 305 -2.84 -7.91 3.81
N CYS A 306 -2.70 -6.61 4.05
CA CYS A 306 -3.41 -5.89 5.11
C CYS A 306 -4.04 -4.61 4.56
N PHE A 307 -5.37 -4.56 4.41
CA PHE A 307 -6.07 -3.41 3.77
C PHE A 307 -5.50 -3.08 2.37
N PHE A 308 -5.36 -4.11 1.53
CA PHE A 308 -4.66 -4.00 0.24
C PHE A 308 -5.48 -4.48 -0.94
N ILE A 309 -6.11 -5.66 -0.88
CA ILE A 309 -6.72 -6.29 -2.05
C ILE A 309 -7.88 -5.51 -2.69
N ASP A 310 -8.45 -4.54 -1.96
CA ASP A 310 -9.49 -3.64 -2.41
C ASP A 310 -8.96 -2.35 -3.06
N CYS A 311 -7.63 -2.22 -3.25
CA CYS A 311 -7.02 -1.05 -3.87
C CYS A 311 -6.86 -1.13 -5.40
N GLY A 312 -7.01 -2.31 -6.01
CA GLY A 312 -6.86 -2.50 -7.45
C GLY A 312 -8.16 -2.27 -8.25
N ASN A 313 -8.03 -1.96 -9.54
CA ASN A 313 -9.17 -1.89 -10.47
C ASN A 313 -9.81 -3.27 -10.68
N ASN A 314 -8.97 -4.31 -10.77
CA ASN A 314 -9.36 -5.70 -10.94
C ASN A 314 -8.69 -6.58 -9.86
N ILE A 315 -9.50 -7.00 -8.88
CA ILE A 315 -9.03 -7.85 -7.78
C ILE A 315 -8.59 -9.25 -8.24
N VAL A 316 -9.06 -9.72 -9.41
CA VAL A 316 -8.65 -11.03 -9.94
C VAL A 316 -7.17 -11.03 -10.29
N ASP A 317 -6.66 -9.95 -10.89
CA ASP A 317 -5.24 -9.80 -11.24
C ASP A 317 -4.34 -9.89 -10.00
N PHE A 318 -4.82 -9.36 -8.87
CA PHE A 318 -4.12 -9.45 -7.60
C PHE A 318 -4.06 -10.89 -7.12
N ILE A 319 -5.18 -11.62 -7.13
CA ILE A 319 -5.25 -13.01 -6.67
C ILE A 319 -4.40 -13.92 -7.54
N GLU A 320 -4.44 -13.75 -8.86
CA GLU A 320 -3.61 -14.51 -9.80
C GLU A 320 -2.12 -14.21 -9.61
N THR A 321 -1.76 -12.94 -9.43
CA THR A 321 -0.37 -12.56 -9.14
C THR A 321 0.11 -13.16 -7.83
N ILE A 322 -0.68 -13.09 -6.75
CA ILE A 322 -0.36 -13.73 -5.47
C ILE A 322 -0.17 -15.24 -5.64
N PHE A 323 -1.05 -15.92 -6.39
CA PHE A 323 -0.92 -17.35 -6.67
C PHE A 323 0.34 -17.69 -7.46
N ARG A 324 0.64 -16.91 -8.51
CA ARG A 324 1.82 -17.08 -9.36
C ARG A 324 3.10 -16.99 -8.54
N ILE A 325 3.26 -15.95 -7.73
CA ILE A 325 4.51 -15.67 -7.02
C ILE A 325 4.71 -16.52 -5.76
N LEU A 326 3.66 -17.13 -5.22
CA LEU A 326 3.79 -18.08 -4.12
C LEU A 326 4.42 -19.38 -4.60
N LYS A 327 5.36 -19.92 -3.80
CA LYS A 327 5.88 -21.29 -3.98
C LYS A 327 4.76 -22.31 -3.76
N PRO A 328 4.83 -23.51 -4.38
CA PRO A 328 3.91 -24.60 -4.03
C PRO A 328 3.99 -24.91 -2.53
N GLY A 329 2.84 -24.99 -1.87
CA GLY A 329 2.73 -25.13 -0.42
C GLY A 329 2.81 -23.81 0.37
N GLY A 330 3.15 -22.69 -0.27
CA GLY A 330 3.17 -21.37 0.33
C GLY A 330 1.78 -20.85 0.69
N ILE A 331 1.72 -19.85 1.57
CA ILE A 331 0.46 -19.32 2.11
C ILE A 331 0.21 -17.87 1.75
N TRP A 332 -1.06 -17.53 1.61
CA TRP A 332 -1.53 -16.16 1.56
C TRP A 332 -2.35 -15.87 2.81
N VAL A 333 -1.92 -14.89 3.60
CA VAL A 333 -2.63 -14.39 4.78
C VAL A 333 -3.21 -13.02 4.44
N ASN A 334 -4.53 -12.86 4.60
CA ASN A 334 -5.21 -11.59 4.34
C ASN A 334 -5.95 -11.09 5.57
N LEU A 335 -5.94 -9.77 5.77
CA LEU A 335 -6.87 -9.08 6.66
C LEU A 335 -7.28 -7.73 6.06
N GLY A 336 -8.57 -7.52 5.85
CA GLY A 336 -9.06 -6.23 5.35
C GLY A 336 -10.56 -6.20 5.04
N PRO A 337 -11.13 -5.01 4.81
CA PRO A 337 -12.47 -4.84 4.25
C PRO A 337 -12.46 -5.09 2.72
N LEU A 338 -13.62 -4.86 2.09
CA LEU A 338 -13.77 -4.75 0.64
C LEU A 338 -14.28 -3.34 0.29
N LEU A 339 -13.46 -2.32 0.56
CA LEU A 339 -13.75 -0.93 0.25
C LEU A 339 -13.10 -0.55 -1.08
N TYR A 340 -13.64 -1.10 -2.18
CA TYR A 340 -13.08 -0.94 -3.52
C TYR A 340 -12.79 0.53 -3.85
N HIS A 341 -11.51 0.81 -4.09
CA HIS A 341 -10.97 2.15 -4.17
C HIS A 341 -11.59 2.96 -5.33
N PHE A 342 -11.68 2.32 -6.49
CA PHE A 342 -12.07 2.97 -7.74
C PHE A 342 -13.59 2.99 -7.97
N SER A 343 -14.39 2.42 -7.06
CA SER A 343 -15.85 2.26 -7.22
C SER A 343 -16.57 3.59 -7.46
N ASP A 344 -16.08 4.66 -6.85
CA ASP A 344 -16.70 6.00 -6.88
C ASP A 344 -15.84 7.03 -7.65
N VAL A 345 -14.79 6.58 -8.36
CA VAL A 345 -13.86 7.46 -9.08
C VAL A 345 -14.30 7.60 -10.54
N GLN A 346 -14.71 8.81 -10.93
CA GLN A 346 -15.16 9.06 -12.30
C GLN A 346 -14.02 8.86 -13.30
N GLY A 347 -14.27 8.05 -14.33
CA GLY A 347 -13.32 7.77 -15.41
C GLY A 347 -12.41 6.56 -15.16
N GLU A 348 -12.49 5.95 -13.99
CA GLU A 348 -11.72 4.74 -13.65
C GLU A 348 -12.57 3.48 -13.82
N ASN A 349 -11.95 2.38 -14.25
CA ASN A 349 -12.58 1.07 -14.25
C ASN A 349 -12.47 0.45 -12.85
N SER A 350 -13.50 -0.24 -12.39
CA SER A 350 -13.52 -0.91 -11.10
C SER A 350 -14.47 -2.08 -11.15
N ILE A 351 -14.09 -3.21 -10.53
CA ILE A 351 -14.98 -4.35 -10.30
C ILE A 351 -15.11 -4.63 -8.80
N GLU A 352 -16.34 -4.78 -8.32
CA GLU A 352 -16.63 -4.88 -6.88
C GLU A 352 -17.27 -6.24 -6.51
N PRO A 353 -16.56 -7.38 -6.64
CA PRO A 353 -17.13 -8.65 -6.22
C PRO A 353 -17.45 -8.66 -4.72
N THR A 354 -18.57 -9.29 -4.38
CA THR A 354 -18.89 -9.56 -2.97
C THR A 354 -17.93 -10.60 -2.39
N PHE A 355 -17.93 -10.78 -1.07
CA PHE A 355 -17.12 -11.83 -0.45
C PHE A 355 -17.48 -13.24 -0.96
N GLU A 356 -18.76 -13.52 -1.23
CA GLU A 356 -19.18 -14.80 -1.82
C GLU A 356 -18.54 -15.02 -3.20
N ASN A 357 -18.50 -13.98 -4.05
CA ASN A 357 -17.82 -14.06 -5.33
C ASN A 357 -16.31 -14.24 -5.15
N LEU A 358 -15.72 -13.54 -4.17
CA LEU A 358 -14.29 -13.62 -3.88
C LEU A 358 -13.87 -15.03 -3.45
N GLU A 359 -14.64 -15.69 -2.59
CA GLU A 359 -14.38 -17.08 -2.19
C GLU A 359 -14.38 -18.04 -3.39
N LEU A 360 -15.28 -17.84 -4.34
CA LEU A 360 -15.32 -18.62 -5.58
C LEU A 360 -14.10 -18.34 -6.46
N ILE A 361 -13.77 -17.08 -6.68
CA ILE A 361 -12.59 -16.66 -7.47
C ILE A 361 -11.31 -17.24 -6.87
N ILE A 362 -11.11 -17.11 -5.56
CA ILE A 362 -9.91 -17.63 -4.86
C ILE A 362 -9.78 -19.14 -5.08
N LYS A 363 -10.88 -19.89 -5.01
CA LYS A 363 -10.89 -21.34 -5.28
C LYS A 363 -10.66 -21.66 -6.76
N MET A 364 -11.22 -20.87 -7.68
CA MET A 364 -11.04 -21.05 -9.13
C MET A 364 -9.60 -20.79 -9.57
N VAL A 365 -8.91 -19.81 -8.97
CA VAL A 365 -7.46 -19.60 -9.17
C VAL A 365 -6.64 -20.77 -8.62
N GLY A 366 -7.17 -21.50 -7.65
CA GLY A 366 -6.60 -22.76 -7.17
C GLY A 366 -6.14 -22.76 -5.71
N PHE A 367 -6.47 -21.72 -4.94
CA PHE A 367 -6.16 -21.68 -3.51
C PHE A 367 -7.04 -22.62 -2.68
N GLU A 368 -6.46 -23.19 -1.64
CA GLU A 368 -7.16 -23.93 -0.60
C GLU A 368 -7.29 -23.06 0.65
N PHE A 369 -8.52 -22.80 1.11
CA PHE A 369 -8.75 -22.12 2.38
C PHE A 369 -8.37 -23.03 3.54
N LEU A 370 -7.38 -22.63 4.34
CA LEU A 370 -7.03 -23.28 5.61
C LEU A 370 -7.84 -22.70 6.77
N ARG A 371 -8.11 -21.40 6.72
CA ARG A 371 -8.91 -20.67 7.71
C ARG A 371 -9.61 -19.49 7.04
N CYS A 372 -10.84 -19.22 7.45
CA CYS A 372 -11.63 -18.08 7.01
C CYS A 372 -12.48 -17.56 8.19
N GLN A 373 -12.50 -16.25 8.40
CA GLN A 373 -13.24 -15.60 9.47
C GLN A 373 -13.74 -14.24 8.98
N THR A 374 -15.04 -13.99 9.18
CA THR A 374 -15.66 -12.68 8.96
C THR A 374 -15.87 -11.95 10.29
N GLY A 375 -16.17 -10.65 10.24
CA GLY A 375 -16.50 -9.89 11.45
C GLY A 375 -15.30 -9.51 12.32
N VAL A 376 -14.07 -9.57 11.80
CA VAL A 376 -12.87 -9.16 12.54
C VAL A 376 -12.86 -7.63 12.63
N ARG A 377 -13.13 -7.10 13.83
CA ARG A 377 -13.26 -5.65 14.02
C ARG A 377 -11.90 -4.96 13.94
N THR A 378 -11.77 -4.03 13.01
CA THR A 378 -10.54 -3.29 12.77
C THR A 378 -10.83 -1.80 12.59
N LYS A 379 -9.86 -0.99 12.98
CA LYS A 379 -9.85 0.46 12.79
C LYS A 379 -8.82 0.84 11.73
N TYR A 380 -8.98 2.02 11.14
CA TYR A 380 -8.01 2.53 10.17
C TYR A 380 -7.82 4.05 10.26
N ALA A 381 -6.63 4.46 10.69
CA ALA A 381 -6.08 5.81 10.66
C ALA A 381 -7.04 6.92 11.11
N GLN A 382 -7.89 6.62 12.11
CA GLN A 382 -8.91 7.54 12.62
C GLN A 382 -8.52 8.16 13.96
N ASN A 383 -9.04 9.34 14.26
CA ASN A 383 -8.87 9.96 15.58
C ASN A 383 -9.62 9.13 16.65
N PRO A 384 -8.92 8.52 17.63
CA PRO A 384 -9.57 7.70 18.66
C PRO A 384 -10.56 8.47 19.55
N GLN A 385 -10.43 9.80 19.60
CA GLN A 385 -11.28 10.71 20.39
C GLN A 385 -12.40 11.36 19.56
N SER A 386 -12.51 11.04 18.27
CA SER A 386 -13.61 11.52 17.42
C SER A 386 -14.97 11.06 17.96
N MET A 387 -15.96 11.94 17.91
CA MET A 387 -17.37 11.58 18.18
C MET A 387 -17.93 10.63 17.12
N LEU A 388 -17.37 10.66 15.91
CA LEU A 388 -17.68 9.73 14.83
C LEU A 388 -16.53 8.75 14.66
N LYS A 389 -16.82 7.47 14.87
CA LYS A 389 -15.85 6.38 14.71
C LYS A 389 -16.37 5.41 13.67
N SER A 390 -15.48 4.99 12.77
CA SER A 390 -15.76 3.95 11.79
C SER A 390 -14.98 2.70 12.16
N GLU A 391 -15.62 1.55 12.13
CA GLU A 391 -14.95 0.25 12.25
C GLU A 391 -15.30 -0.57 11.02
N TYR A 392 -14.35 -1.39 10.59
CA TYR A 392 -14.58 -2.39 9.58
C TYR A 392 -14.82 -3.72 10.26
N GLU A 393 -15.82 -4.45 9.77
CA GLU A 393 -15.95 -5.88 10.01
C GLU A 393 -15.14 -6.60 8.91
N SER A 394 -13.83 -6.63 9.12
CA SER A 394 -12.88 -7.17 8.15
C SER A 394 -13.01 -8.68 8.00
N LEU A 395 -12.56 -9.11 6.82
CA LEU A 395 -12.38 -10.49 6.46
C LEU A 395 -10.94 -10.89 6.78
N PHE A 396 -10.78 -12.06 7.37
CA PHE A 396 -9.49 -12.67 7.64
C PHE A 396 -9.45 -14.07 7.06
N TRP A 397 -8.37 -14.42 6.36
CA TRP A 397 -8.16 -15.79 5.90
C TRP A 397 -6.70 -16.16 5.81
N VAL A 398 -6.48 -17.48 5.81
CA VAL A 398 -5.23 -18.12 5.42
C VAL A 398 -5.56 -19.09 4.30
N CYS A 399 -4.99 -18.83 3.12
CA CYS A 399 -5.10 -19.69 1.95
C CYS A 399 -3.75 -20.34 1.66
N ARG A 400 -3.75 -21.49 1.01
CA ARG A 400 -2.54 -22.22 0.61
C ARG A 400 -2.55 -22.48 -0.89
N LYS A 401 -1.42 -22.26 -1.56
CA LYS A 401 -1.17 -22.77 -2.91
C LYS A 401 -0.89 -24.29 -2.80
N PRO A 402 -1.62 -25.17 -3.49
CA PRO A 402 -1.41 -26.62 -3.38
C PRO A 402 0.05 -27.01 -3.64
N ALA A 403 0.57 -27.99 -2.89
CA ALA A 403 1.98 -28.41 -3.00
C ALA A 403 2.32 -29.04 -4.37
N ASN A 404 1.32 -29.52 -5.09
CA ASN A 404 1.41 -30.11 -6.43
C ASN A 404 0.99 -29.15 -7.55
N ALA A 405 0.79 -27.86 -7.25
CA ALA A 405 0.46 -26.87 -8.27
C ALA A 405 1.61 -26.76 -9.28
N THR A 406 1.32 -27.05 -10.55
CA THR A 406 2.22 -26.80 -11.68
C THR A 406 1.92 -25.42 -12.27
N ASP A 407 2.94 -24.67 -12.69
CA ASP A 407 2.72 -23.39 -13.39
C ASP A 407 1.98 -23.65 -14.71
N SER A 408 0.68 -23.36 -14.74
CA SER A 408 -0.16 -23.43 -15.93
C SER A 408 0.01 -22.15 -16.75
N THR A 409 1.20 -21.92 -17.28
CA THR A 409 1.48 -20.82 -18.21
C THR A 409 2.18 -21.41 -19.41
N ASP A 410 1.40 -21.85 -20.41
CA ASP A 410 1.83 -22.03 -21.82
C ASP A 410 0.70 -22.50 -22.78
N ASN A 411 -0.59 -22.36 -22.43
CA ASN A 411 -1.69 -22.66 -23.37
C ASN A 411 -2.57 -21.42 -23.63
N GLU A 412 -1.97 -20.36 -24.16
CA GLU A 412 -2.67 -19.50 -25.12
C GLU A 412 -2.40 -20.04 -26.53
N SER A 413 -3.02 -21.17 -26.87
CA SER A 413 -3.11 -21.59 -28.27
C SER A 413 -4.24 -20.81 -28.92
N HIS A 414 -3.88 -20.07 -29.97
CA HIS A 414 -4.74 -19.35 -30.91
C HIS A 414 -6.16 -19.92 -31.04
N CYS A 415 -7.15 -19.11 -30.68
CA CYS A 415 -8.50 -19.23 -31.20
C CYS A 415 -8.52 -18.49 -32.55
N ASP A 416 -8.06 -19.15 -33.62
CA ASP A 416 -8.35 -18.68 -34.97
C ASP A 416 -9.83 -18.97 -35.26
N ASP A 417 -10.61 -17.90 -35.34
CA ASP A 417 -11.98 -17.88 -35.86
C ASP A 417 -11.93 -18.15 -37.38
N ASP A 418 -12.07 -19.42 -37.78
CA ASP A 418 -12.47 -19.77 -39.14
C ASP A 418 -13.92 -20.29 -39.14
N ALA A 419 -14.84 -19.34 -39.33
CA ALA A 419 -16.22 -19.63 -39.69
C ALA A 419 -16.29 -20.10 -41.15
N ALA A 420 -16.51 -21.40 -41.36
CA ALA A 420 -16.89 -21.96 -42.65
C ALA A 420 -18.24 -22.67 -42.55
N GLU A 421 -19.21 -22.09 -43.26
CA GLU A 421 -20.53 -22.66 -43.54
C GLU A 421 -20.43 -24.05 -44.18
N SER A 422 -21.15 -25.04 -43.64
CA SER A 422 -21.90 -26.01 -44.45
C SER A 422 -22.84 -26.83 -43.57
N GLY A 423 -24.13 -26.45 -43.60
CA GLY A 423 -25.21 -27.25 -43.06
C GLY A 423 -25.53 -28.42 -44.00
N GLY A 424 -25.43 -29.64 -43.48
CA GLY A 424 -25.94 -30.87 -44.10
C GLY A 424 -26.70 -31.68 -43.06
N GLU A 425 -27.96 -31.97 -43.35
CA GLU A 425 -28.92 -32.70 -42.52
C GLU A 425 -28.52 -34.17 -42.27
N GLY A 426 -28.87 -34.73 -41.10
CA GLY A 426 -28.78 -36.20 -40.88
C GLY A 426 -28.94 -36.73 -39.44
N SER A 427 -30.18 -36.82 -38.96
CA SER A 427 -30.82 -37.84 -38.09
C SER A 427 -30.03 -38.71 -37.06
N CYS A 428 -30.52 -38.66 -35.81
CA CYS A 428 -30.66 -39.71 -34.76
C CYS A 428 -29.47 -40.56 -34.28
N ASN A 429 -29.11 -40.46 -32.99
CA ASN A 429 -29.63 -41.36 -31.95
C ASN A 429 -29.21 -40.97 -30.52
N GLN A 430 -30.12 -41.23 -29.57
CA GLN A 430 -30.01 -41.03 -28.13
C GLN A 430 -28.93 -41.91 -27.49
N THR A 431 -28.26 -41.42 -26.44
CA THR A 431 -28.39 -41.94 -25.05
C THR A 431 -27.57 -41.15 -24.02
N ASN A 432 -28.24 -40.90 -22.89
CA ASN A 432 -27.76 -40.58 -21.52
C ASN A 432 -27.12 -39.22 -21.18
N ASN A 433 -28.00 -38.27 -20.91
CA ASN A 433 -27.83 -37.17 -19.95
C ASN A 433 -28.01 -37.66 -18.50
N HIS A 434 -27.04 -37.41 -17.63
CA HIS A 434 -27.24 -37.28 -16.20
C HIS A 434 -26.33 -36.16 -15.67
N TYR A 435 -26.87 -34.94 -15.60
CA TYR A 435 -26.78 -33.98 -14.47
C TYR A 435 -27.30 -32.62 -14.95
N VAL A 436 -28.55 -32.30 -14.59
CA VAL A 436 -29.13 -30.96 -14.71
C VAL A 436 -29.94 -30.70 -13.44
N ASP A 437 -29.83 -29.45 -12.97
CA ASP A 437 -30.73 -28.74 -12.04
C ASP A 437 -30.68 -29.08 -10.55
N ILE A 438 -29.72 -28.47 -9.88
CA ILE A 438 -29.94 -27.85 -8.56
C ILE A 438 -29.30 -26.45 -8.67
N TYR A 439 -29.91 -25.40 -8.13
CA TYR A 439 -29.48 -23.98 -8.09
C TYR A 439 -30.23 -22.94 -8.97
N SER A 440 -31.41 -23.23 -9.50
CA SER A 440 -32.29 -22.21 -10.09
C SER A 440 -33.49 -21.77 -9.22
N ASN A 441 -33.66 -22.31 -7.99
CA ASN A 441 -34.85 -22.05 -7.15
C ASN A 441 -34.63 -21.21 -5.87
N GLY A 442 -33.48 -20.58 -5.68
CA GLY A 442 -33.19 -19.77 -4.48
C GLY A 442 -33.60 -18.29 -4.55
N TYR A 443 -33.78 -17.72 -5.75
CA TYR A 443 -33.75 -16.25 -5.94
C TYR A 443 -35.12 -15.56 -6.12
N ARG A 444 -36.24 -16.20 -5.78
CA ARG A 444 -37.59 -15.62 -6.03
C ARG A 444 -38.47 -15.28 -4.81
N ASN A 445 -38.01 -15.44 -3.57
CA ASN A 445 -38.88 -15.25 -2.39
C ASN A 445 -38.47 -14.16 -1.37
N ALA A 446 -37.60 -13.20 -1.72
CA ALA A 446 -37.14 -12.18 -0.77
C ALA A 446 -37.77 -10.78 -0.92
N TYR A 447 -38.75 -10.58 -1.82
CA TYR A 447 -39.43 -9.28 -1.98
C TYR A 447 -40.95 -9.43 -2.10
N GLN A 448 -41.59 -9.97 -1.06
CA GLN A 448 -42.98 -9.65 -0.73
C GLN A 448 -43.10 -9.62 0.80
N HIS A 449 -43.59 -8.49 1.32
CA HIS A 449 -43.79 -8.11 2.73
C HIS A 449 -42.61 -7.40 3.43
N GLN A 450 -42.47 -6.09 3.23
CA GLN A 450 -42.98 -5.04 4.13
C GLN A 450 -42.69 -3.65 3.57
#